data_AF-A0A9P0ADU1-F1
#
_entry.id   AF-A0A9P0ADU1-F1
#
_cell.length_a   1.000
_cell.length_b   1.000
_cell.length_c   1.000
_cell.angle_alpha   90.00
_cell.angle_beta   90.00
_cell.angle_gamma   90.00
#
_symmetry.space_group_name_H-M   'P 1'
#
loop_
_entity.id
_entity.type
_entity.pdbx_description
1 polymer ?
#
loop_
_entity_poly.entity_id
_entity_poly.type
_entity_poly.pdbx_seq_one_letter_code
_entity_poly.pdbx_strand_id
1 'polypeptide(L)'
;MNSEEEKAFLIGQRKQPREGKISAKKDVKLAMKEKETKAKEARKEERKNRQKKFKETYYENNNDCSQDLNFDSLSEASSGDEELTRSCRARKNVLTPALTITCDALGLSVRDASAIIASTACALGQDPADLNVCRSSLHRRRRSNRQEVVKKLRAEFVPDPVLTLHWDGKIVPDLTGKEAVDRIAVVITGLTTEKLLEVPKIKQGTGKATAEAVFEVLKAWELGTQISAFSFDTTSVNTGMFNGAAVLLEELLLHPVLFLACRHHIMELILEAVYTALLNPSGGPDIIFFKRFQQKWQCIDPTKFANGLSEQETIRALGCEIDEIIQFATDQIKTHQPRDDYYELLSLAIIFLGGVPPKGIIFMAPGAFNKARWMN
;
A
#
# COMPACT_ATOMS: atom_id res chain seq x y z
N MET A 1 -3.61 -25.37 15.74
CA MET A 1 -2.35 -26.13 15.78
C MET A 1 -2.63 -27.48 16.41
N ASN A 2 -2.78 -28.53 15.60
CA ASN A 2 -3.31 -29.83 16.06
C ASN A 2 -2.37 -31.02 15.83
N SER A 3 -1.12 -30.83 15.40
CA SER A 3 -0.14 -31.93 15.35
C SER A 3 0.91 -31.77 16.46
N GLU A 4 1.24 -32.87 17.13
CA GLU A 4 2.32 -32.90 18.13
C GLU A 4 3.68 -32.57 17.50
N GLU A 5 3.85 -32.84 16.20
CA GLU A 5 5.04 -32.49 15.42
C GLU A 5 5.28 -30.98 15.33
N GLU A 6 4.23 -30.16 15.13
CA GLU A 6 4.36 -28.70 15.08
C GLU A 6 4.80 -28.12 16.44
N LYS A 7 4.26 -28.67 17.54
CA LYS A 7 4.65 -28.27 18.90
C LYS A 7 6.09 -28.67 19.21
N ALA A 8 6.50 -29.88 18.82
CA ALA A 8 7.86 -30.36 18.99
C ALA A 8 8.88 -29.53 18.19
N PHE A 9 8.52 -29.13 16.96
CA PHE A 9 9.36 -28.25 16.13
C PHE A 9 9.60 -26.88 16.80
N LEU A 10 8.54 -26.23 17.31
CA LEU A 10 8.66 -24.94 18.00
C LEU A 10 9.50 -25.02 19.28
N ILE A 11 9.43 -26.14 20.01
CA ILE A 11 10.28 -26.39 21.18
C ILE A 11 11.74 -26.58 20.76
N GLY A 12 12.00 -27.29 19.66
CA GLY A 12 13.35 -27.46 19.08
C GLY A 12 14.02 -26.15 18.64
N GLN A 13 13.23 -25.17 18.19
CA GLN A 13 13.74 -23.83 17.83
C GLN A 13 14.31 -23.03 19.02
N ARG A 14 14.02 -23.44 20.26
CA ARG A 14 14.46 -22.78 21.51
C ARG A 14 15.78 -23.34 22.07
N LYS A 15 16.34 -24.41 21.49
CA LYS A 15 17.61 -25.02 21.95
C LYS A 15 18.84 -24.34 21.34
N GLN A 16 19.99 -24.50 21.99
CA GLN A 16 21.30 -24.14 21.44
C GLN A 16 22.24 -25.36 21.36
N PRO A 17 22.84 -25.66 20.19
CA PRO A 17 22.56 -25.05 18.90
C PRO A 17 21.12 -25.34 18.44
N ARG A 18 20.56 -24.44 17.63
CA ARG A 18 19.17 -24.54 17.16
C ARG A 18 19.00 -25.78 16.27
N GLU A 19 18.06 -26.64 16.63
CA GLU A 19 17.80 -27.88 15.89
C GLU A 19 16.89 -27.58 14.67
N GLY A 20 17.38 -27.89 13.46
CA GLY A 20 16.58 -27.93 12.23
C GLY A 20 16.72 -26.72 11.29
N LYS A 21 16.64 -27.00 9.97
CA LYS A 21 16.41 -26.02 8.89
C LYS A 21 14.91 -26.02 8.56
N ILE A 22 14.37 -24.94 7.98
CA ILE A 22 13.05 -24.96 7.34
C ILE A 22 13.12 -26.05 6.27
N SER A 23 12.49 -27.20 6.55
CA SER A 23 12.77 -28.44 5.83
C SER A 23 12.17 -28.42 4.43
N ALA A 24 12.90 -29.00 3.47
CA ALA A 24 12.53 -29.30 2.09
C ALA A 24 11.41 -30.38 1.95
N LYS A 25 10.42 -30.39 2.84
CA LYS A 25 9.26 -31.28 2.69
C LYS A 25 8.18 -30.54 1.90
N LYS A 26 7.85 -31.07 0.72
CA LYS A 26 6.65 -30.68 -0.03
C LYS A 26 5.45 -30.85 0.89
N ASP A 27 4.78 -29.75 1.22
CA ASP A 27 3.42 -29.82 1.72
C ASP A 27 2.55 -30.40 0.59
N VAL A 28 2.26 -31.70 0.70
CA VAL A 28 1.54 -32.47 -0.33
C VAL A 28 0.17 -31.84 -0.61
N LYS A 29 -0.47 -31.23 0.40
CA LYS A 29 -1.75 -30.55 0.24
C LYS A 29 -1.60 -29.25 -0.55
N LEU A 30 -0.57 -28.46 -0.27
CA LEU A 30 -0.30 -27.22 -1.02
C LEU A 30 0.10 -27.53 -2.47
N ALA A 31 0.94 -28.55 -2.68
CA ALA A 31 1.36 -28.98 -4.02
C ALA A 31 0.19 -29.55 -4.86
N MET A 32 -0.76 -30.24 -4.22
CA MET A 32 -2.00 -30.68 -4.89
C MET A 32 -2.89 -29.47 -5.26
N LYS A 33 -3.07 -28.49 -4.36
CA LYS A 33 -3.80 -27.25 -4.65
C LYS A 33 -3.16 -26.43 -5.78
N GLU A 34 -1.83 -26.34 -5.82
CA GLU A 34 -1.11 -25.66 -6.91
C GLU A 34 -1.29 -26.37 -8.25
N LYS A 35 -1.22 -27.72 -8.28
CA LYS A 35 -1.51 -28.50 -9.49
C LYS A 35 -2.94 -28.33 -9.98
N GLU A 36 -3.91 -28.31 -9.07
CA GLU A 36 -5.32 -28.07 -9.43
C GLU A 36 -5.54 -26.66 -9.97
N THR A 37 -4.88 -25.65 -9.40
CA THR A 37 -4.96 -24.26 -9.86
C THR A 37 -4.36 -24.13 -11.26
N LYS A 38 -3.17 -24.69 -11.49
CA LYS A 38 -2.54 -24.74 -12.83
C LYS A 38 -3.39 -25.47 -13.86
N ALA A 39 -4.04 -26.57 -13.48
CA ALA A 39 -4.96 -27.30 -14.37
C ALA A 39 -6.23 -26.49 -14.70
N LYS A 40 -6.77 -25.72 -13.73
CA LYS A 40 -7.91 -24.81 -13.96
C LYS A 40 -7.53 -23.65 -14.87
N GLU A 41 -6.33 -23.09 -14.72
CA GLU A 41 -5.80 -22.03 -15.59
C GLU A 41 -5.58 -22.53 -17.02
N ALA A 42 -4.96 -23.70 -17.20
CA ALA A 42 -4.78 -24.32 -18.52
C ALA A 42 -6.13 -24.57 -19.22
N ARG A 43 -7.15 -25.06 -18.49
CA ARG A 43 -8.51 -25.23 -19.03
C ARG A 43 -9.17 -23.90 -19.41
N LYS A 44 -8.89 -22.83 -18.66
CA LYS A 44 -9.40 -21.48 -18.95
C LYS A 44 -8.72 -20.88 -20.19
N GLU A 45 -7.42 -21.13 -20.36
CA GLU A 45 -6.63 -20.76 -21.54
C GLU A 45 -7.15 -21.50 -22.79
N GLU A 46 -7.36 -22.81 -22.71
CA GLU A 46 -7.96 -23.61 -23.78
C GLU A 46 -9.35 -23.12 -24.16
N ARG A 47 -10.18 -22.73 -23.17
CA ARG A 47 -11.52 -22.18 -23.42
C ARG A 47 -11.47 -20.84 -24.14
N LYS A 48 -10.52 -19.97 -23.78
CA LYS A 48 -10.28 -18.70 -24.48
C LYS A 48 -9.80 -18.94 -25.91
N ASN A 49 -8.88 -19.88 -26.12
CA ASN A 49 -8.39 -20.22 -27.46
C ASN A 49 -9.49 -20.82 -28.34
N ARG A 50 -10.39 -21.66 -27.79
CA ARG A 50 -11.59 -22.13 -28.53
C ARG A 50 -12.54 -20.99 -28.88
N GLN A 51 -12.79 -20.04 -27.98
CA GLN A 51 -13.61 -18.86 -28.28
C GLN A 51 -12.97 -17.95 -29.34
N LYS A 52 -11.65 -17.82 -29.33
CA LYS A 52 -10.91 -17.04 -30.33
C LYS A 52 -10.98 -17.71 -31.70
N LYS A 53 -10.77 -19.03 -31.76
CA LYS A 53 -10.96 -19.83 -32.98
C LYS A 53 -12.38 -19.74 -33.52
N PHE A 54 -13.39 -19.82 -32.66
CA PHE A 54 -14.80 -19.68 -33.06
C PHE A 54 -15.11 -18.29 -33.62
N LYS A 55 -14.52 -17.22 -33.06
CA LYS A 55 -14.64 -15.87 -33.62
C LYS A 55 -13.91 -15.75 -34.95
N GLU A 56 -12.70 -16.28 -35.08
CA GLU A 56 -11.95 -16.27 -36.35
C GLU A 56 -12.73 -17.00 -37.47
N THR A 57 -13.31 -18.18 -37.19
CA THR A 57 -14.17 -18.92 -38.14
C THR A 57 -15.50 -18.20 -38.45
N TYR A 58 -16.00 -17.35 -37.55
CA TYR A 58 -17.21 -16.55 -37.76
C TYR A 58 -16.96 -15.32 -38.64
N TYR A 59 -15.76 -14.72 -38.55
CA TYR A 59 -15.36 -13.58 -39.39
C TYR A 59 -14.84 -13.98 -40.78
N GLU A 60 -14.36 -15.22 -40.97
CA GLU A 60 -13.99 -15.73 -42.30
C GLU A 60 -15.18 -16.02 -43.22
N ASN A 61 -16.40 -16.17 -42.66
CA ASN A 61 -17.61 -16.51 -43.43
C ASN A 61 -18.51 -15.32 -43.79
N ASN A 62 -18.16 -14.10 -43.39
CA ASN A 62 -18.91 -12.89 -43.78
C ASN A 62 -17.93 -11.81 -44.24
N ASN A 63 -17.49 -11.94 -45.49
CA ASN A 63 -16.77 -10.88 -46.18
C ASN A 63 -17.63 -10.40 -47.35
N ASP A 64 -18.31 -9.26 -47.17
CA ASP A 64 -18.59 -8.39 -48.31
C ASP A 64 -18.60 -6.90 -47.92
N CYS A 65 -17.79 -6.17 -48.68
CA CYS A 65 -17.80 -4.74 -49.03
C CYS A 65 -17.57 -3.63 -47.97
N SER A 66 -16.29 -3.40 -47.69
CA SER A 66 -15.50 -2.16 -47.93
C SER A 66 -16.20 -0.78 -48.02
N GLN A 67 -15.65 0.23 -47.32
CA GLN A 67 -14.74 1.27 -47.87
C GLN A 67 -14.50 2.42 -46.87
N ASP A 68 -13.22 2.77 -46.71
CA ASP A 68 -12.74 4.04 -46.19
C ASP A 68 -13.20 5.22 -47.07
N LEU A 69 -13.44 6.40 -46.47
CA LEU A 69 -12.82 7.69 -46.82
C LEU A 69 -13.50 8.88 -46.09
N ASN A 70 -12.66 9.88 -45.82
CA ASN A 70 -12.91 11.21 -45.24
C ASN A 70 -14.09 11.98 -45.87
N PHE A 71 -14.59 12.99 -45.13
CA PHE A 71 -14.70 14.41 -45.53
C PHE A 71 -16.02 15.10 -45.09
N ASP A 72 -15.85 16.02 -44.13
CA ASP A 72 -16.38 17.40 -44.08
C ASP A 72 -17.87 17.70 -43.82
N SER A 73 -18.09 18.66 -42.91
CA SER A 73 -19.03 19.74 -43.17
C SER A 73 -18.74 20.97 -42.31
N LEU A 74 -18.14 21.94 -42.99
CA LEU A 74 -18.10 23.37 -42.69
C LEU A 74 -19.50 23.96 -42.43
N SER A 75 -19.55 25.02 -41.63
CA SER A 75 -20.57 26.06 -41.75
C SER A 75 -19.91 27.45 -41.67
N GLU A 76 -19.65 28.05 -42.84
CA GLU A 76 -19.64 29.50 -43.08
C GLU A 76 -21.11 29.97 -43.20
N ALA A 77 -21.54 31.23 -43.02
CA ALA A 77 -20.92 32.55 -42.99
C ALA A 77 -21.78 33.46 -42.07
N SER A 78 -21.36 34.64 -41.61
CA SER A 78 -21.44 35.88 -42.40
C SER A 78 -20.75 37.06 -41.70
N SER A 79 -19.75 37.61 -42.41
CA SER A 79 -19.33 39.02 -42.55
C SER A 79 -19.56 40.05 -41.43
N GLY A 80 -18.43 40.56 -40.96
CA GLY A 80 -18.26 41.88 -40.35
C GLY A 80 -16.77 42.17 -40.28
N ASP A 81 -16.24 42.83 -41.30
CA ASP A 81 -14.84 43.27 -41.38
C ASP A 81 -14.53 44.28 -40.28
N GLU A 82 -13.81 43.85 -39.25
CA GLU A 82 -12.77 44.65 -38.62
C GLU A 82 -11.51 43.78 -38.55
N GLU A 83 -10.58 44.09 -39.43
CA GLU A 83 -9.25 43.48 -39.52
C GLU A 83 -8.40 43.89 -38.31
N LEU A 84 -8.76 43.39 -37.13
CA LEU A 84 -7.85 43.35 -35.99
C LEU A 84 -6.88 42.21 -36.25
N THR A 85 -5.72 42.57 -36.80
CA THR A 85 -4.50 41.77 -36.75
C THR A 85 -4.14 41.51 -35.28
N ARG A 86 -4.83 40.56 -34.63
CA ARG A 86 -4.38 39.98 -33.37
C ARG A 86 -3.12 39.18 -33.72
N SER A 87 -1.98 39.86 -33.70
CA SER A 87 -0.69 39.25 -33.44
C SER A 87 -0.93 38.18 -32.37
N CYS A 88 -0.72 36.91 -32.71
CA CYS A 88 -0.83 35.82 -31.77
C CYS A 88 0.29 35.99 -30.74
N ARG A 89 0.07 36.89 -29.76
CA ARG A 89 1.02 37.14 -28.69
C ARG A 89 1.16 35.82 -27.94
N ALA A 90 2.39 35.29 -27.94
CA ALA A 90 2.70 34.10 -27.17
C ALA A 90 2.31 34.34 -25.71
N ARG A 91 1.44 33.47 -25.17
CA ARG A 91 1.01 33.55 -23.77
C ARG A 91 2.23 33.51 -22.85
N LYS A 92 2.26 34.39 -21.85
CA LYS A 92 3.36 34.43 -20.87
C LYS A 92 3.39 33.13 -20.07
N ASN A 93 4.56 32.50 -20.02
CA ASN A 93 4.74 31.29 -19.23
C ASN A 93 5.01 31.62 -17.76
N VAL A 94 3.97 31.50 -16.93
CA VAL A 94 4.05 31.70 -15.47
C VAL A 94 4.29 30.39 -14.70
N LEU A 95 4.27 29.25 -15.39
CA LEU A 95 4.38 27.93 -14.77
C LEU A 95 5.84 27.52 -14.55
N THR A 96 6.48 28.15 -13.58
CA THR A 96 7.86 27.85 -13.17
C THR A 96 7.94 26.52 -12.40
N PRO A 97 9.13 25.87 -12.34
CA PRO A 97 9.34 24.71 -11.49
C PRO A 97 8.93 24.95 -10.03
N ALA A 98 9.36 26.07 -9.44
CA ALA A 98 9.03 26.44 -8.06
C ALA A 98 7.49 26.49 -7.82
N LEU A 99 6.75 27.13 -8.73
CA LEU A 99 5.28 27.18 -8.62
C LEU A 99 4.67 25.78 -8.68
N THR A 100 5.07 24.96 -9.64
CA THR A 100 4.50 23.60 -9.79
C THR A 100 4.85 22.66 -8.63
N ILE A 101 6.06 22.77 -8.08
CA ILE A 101 6.51 22.00 -6.92
C ILE A 101 5.71 22.41 -5.68
N THR A 102 5.46 23.71 -5.52
CA THR A 102 4.61 24.23 -4.43
C THR A 102 3.19 23.69 -4.54
N CYS A 103 2.61 23.66 -5.74
CA CYS A 103 1.30 23.05 -5.95
C CYS A 103 1.28 21.55 -5.62
N ASP A 104 2.36 20.82 -5.89
CA ASP A 104 2.49 19.40 -5.53
C ASP A 104 2.59 19.20 -4.02
N ALA A 105 3.44 19.98 -3.34
CA ALA A 105 3.64 19.92 -1.89
C ALA A 105 2.35 20.24 -1.10
N LEU A 106 1.53 21.16 -1.61
CA LEU A 106 0.24 21.52 -1.02
C LEU A 106 -0.91 20.59 -1.42
N GLY A 107 -0.65 19.54 -2.21
CA GLY A 107 -1.68 18.59 -2.64
C GLY A 107 -2.77 19.20 -3.54
N LEU A 108 -2.49 20.33 -4.20
CA LEU A 108 -3.49 21.02 -5.02
C LEU A 108 -3.83 20.22 -6.27
N SER A 109 -5.13 20.07 -6.57
CA SER A 109 -5.56 19.50 -7.84
C SER A 109 -5.18 20.43 -9.00
N VAL A 110 -5.08 19.90 -10.22
CA VAL A 110 -4.82 20.73 -11.43
C VAL A 110 -5.90 21.80 -11.59
N ARG A 111 -7.14 21.52 -11.17
CA ARG A 111 -8.25 22.46 -11.23
C ARG A 111 -8.05 23.60 -10.24
N ASP A 112 -7.75 23.27 -8.98
CA ASP A 112 -7.63 24.26 -7.91
C ASP A 112 -6.40 25.13 -8.14
N ALA A 113 -5.27 24.52 -8.51
CA ALA A 113 -4.06 25.26 -8.85
C ALA A 113 -4.29 26.22 -10.04
N SER A 114 -4.99 25.77 -11.09
CA SER A 114 -5.34 26.64 -12.23
C SER A 114 -6.26 27.79 -11.80
N ALA A 115 -7.25 27.53 -10.95
CA ALA A 115 -8.17 28.54 -10.43
C ALA A 115 -7.46 29.58 -9.53
N ILE A 116 -6.58 29.12 -8.63
CA ILE A 116 -5.78 29.99 -7.74
C ILE A 116 -4.86 30.88 -8.57
N ILE A 117 -4.13 30.31 -9.55
CA ILE A 117 -3.21 31.09 -10.39
C ILE A 117 -3.99 32.13 -11.21
N ALA A 118 -5.13 31.76 -11.79
CA ALA A 118 -5.96 32.70 -12.56
C ALA A 118 -6.54 33.83 -11.68
N SER A 119 -7.06 33.49 -10.50
CA SER A 119 -7.61 34.48 -9.57
C SER A 119 -6.54 35.44 -9.05
N THR A 120 -5.34 34.91 -8.77
CA THR A 120 -4.18 35.70 -8.36
C THR A 120 -3.73 36.64 -9.48
N ALA A 121 -3.72 36.17 -10.73
CA ALA A 121 -3.40 37.01 -11.88
C ALA A 121 -4.38 38.19 -12.01
N CYS A 122 -5.70 37.95 -11.90
CA CYS A 122 -6.70 39.01 -11.91
C CYS A 122 -6.48 40.03 -10.78
N ALA A 123 -6.22 39.56 -9.56
CA ALA A 123 -5.97 40.43 -8.41
C ALA A 123 -4.72 41.31 -8.58
N LEU A 124 -3.74 40.84 -9.34
CA LEU A 124 -2.51 41.57 -9.68
C LEU A 124 -2.66 42.45 -10.95
N GLY A 125 -3.88 42.58 -11.50
CA GLY A 125 -4.15 43.37 -12.69
C GLY A 125 -3.65 42.76 -14.00
N GLN A 126 -3.38 41.45 -14.04
CA GLN A 126 -3.04 40.72 -15.26
C GLN A 126 -4.28 40.01 -15.82
N ASP A 127 -4.44 40.00 -17.14
CA ASP A 127 -5.46 39.19 -17.80
C ASP A 127 -5.04 37.70 -17.81
N PRO A 128 -5.79 36.77 -17.20
CA PRO A 128 -5.51 35.34 -17.27
C PRO A 128 -5.45 34.78 -18.69
N ALA A 129 -6.12 35.39 -19.67
CA ALA A 129 -6.10 34.97 -21.07
C ALA A 129 -4.70 35.11 -21.70
N ASP A 130 -3.90 36.07 -21.20
CA ASP A 130 -2.52 36.32 -21.61
C ASP A 130 -1.52 35.34 -20.96
N LEU A 131 -1.95 34.52 -20.00
CA LEU A 131 -1.10 33.62 -19.24
C LEU A 131 -1.31 32.15 -19.65
N ASN A 132 -0.24 31.35 -19.58
CA ASN A 132 -0.31 29.91 -19.84
C ASN A 132 -0.88 29.11 -18.64
N VAL A 133 -2.11 29.42 -18.22
CA VAL A 133 -2.73 28.90 -16.97
C VAL A 133 -3.76 27.78 -17.24
N CYS A 134 -3.91 27.36 -18.50
CA CYS A 134 -4.87 26.32 -18.83
C CYS A 134 -4.50 24.97 -18.17
N ARG A 135 -5.52 24.20 -17.79
CA ARG A 135 -5.38 22.93 -17.06
C ARG A 135 -4.42 21.95 -17.75
N SER A 136 -4.48 21.86 -19.08
CA SER A 136 -3.62 20.95 -19.85
C SER A 136 -2.15 21.36 -19.81
N SER A 137 -1.84 22.65 -19.92
CA SER A 137 -0.47 23.17 -19.77
C SER A 137 0.06 22.97 -18.36
N LEU A 138 -0.74 23.25 -17.33
CA LEU A 138 -0.36 23.01 -15.94
C LEU A 138 -0.09 21.52 -15.68
N HIS A 139 -0.96 20.64 -16.18
CA HIS A 139 -0.76 19.19 -16.05
C HIS A 139 0.53 18.73 -16.74
N ARG A 140 0.77 19.12 -17.99
CA ARG A 140 2.01 18.79 -18.72
C ARG A 140 3.25 19.32 -18.01
N ARG A 141 3.22 20.57 -17.56
CA ARG A 141 4.35 21.20 -16.87
C ARG A 141 4.66 20.52 -15.54
N ARG A 142 3.65 20.23 -14.71
CA ARG A 142 3.81 19.45 -13.47
C ARG A 142 4.44 18.09 -13.77
N ARG A 143 3.98 17.38 -14.81
CA ARG A 143 4.55 16.08 -15.21
C ARG A 143 6.02 16.17 -15.61
N SER A 144 6.37 17.15 -16.45
CA SER A 144 7.76 17.39 -16.87
C SER A 144 8.66 17.71 -15.67
N ASN A 145 8.21 18.60 -14.78
CA ASN A 145 9.00 19.03 -13.64
C ASN A 145 9.19 17.88 -12.64
N ARG A 146 8.18 17.03 -12.40
CA ARG A 146 8.36 15.81 -11.59
C ARG A 146 9.39 14.86 -12.19
N GLN A 147 9.40 14.70 -13.52
CA GLN A 147 10.41 13.86 -14.19
C GLN A 147 11.83 14.43 -14.01
N GLU A 148 12.00 15.74 -14.11
CA GLU A 148 13.27 16.41 -13.85
C GLU A 148 13.72 16.28 -12.39
N VAL A 149 12.80 16.45 -11.45
CA VAL A 149 13.07 16.27 -10.01
C VAL A 149 13.54 14.85 -9.72
N VAL A 150 12.85 13.82 -10.25
CA VAL A 150 13.26 12.42 -10.07
C VAL A 150 14.63 12.15 -10.69
N LYS A 151 14.92 12.71 -11.87
CA LYS A 151 16.25 12.57 -12.50
C LYS A 151 17.36 13.16 -11.62
N LYS A 152 17.14 14.36 -11.05
CA LYS A 152 18.09 14.99 -10.13
C LYS A 152 18.27 14.18 -8.85
N LEU A 153 17.16 13.76 -8.23
CA LEU A 153 17.18 12.93 -7.03
C LEU A 153 17.94 11.62 -7.22
N ARG A 154 17.86 10.99 -8.40
CA ARG A 154 18.64 9.80 -8.72
C ARG A 154 20.11 10.12 -8.89
N ALA A 155 20.45 11.19 -9.59
CA ALA A 155 21.84 11.57 -9.83
C ALA A 155 22.58 12.01 -8.55
N GLU A 156 21.88 12.62 -7.60
CA GLU A 156 22.43 13.11 -6.33
C GLU A 156 22.42 12.03 -5.23
N PHE A 157 21.80 10.87 -5.47
CA PHE A 157 21.67 9.84 -4.45
C PHE A 157 22.95 9.04 -4.28
N VAL A 158 23.48 9.03 -3.06
CA VAL A 158 24.61 8.22 -2.64
C VAL A 158 24.08 7.12 -1.70
N PRO A 159 24.09 5.85 -2.11
CA PRO A 159 23.62 4.76 -1.25
C PRO A 159 24.65 4.39 -0.19
N ASP A 160 24.17 3.93 0.97
CA ASP A 160 25.03 3.24 1.94
C ASP A 160 25.60 1.94 1.30
N PRO A 161 26.79 1.47 1.74
CA PRO A 161 27.40 0.24 1.21
C PRO A 161 26.55 -1.02 1.42
N VAL A 162 25.76 -1.03 2.49
CA VAL A 162 24.90 -2.14 2.89
C VAL A 162 23.49 -1.61 3.08
N LEU A 163 22.55 -2.14 2.30
CA LEU A 163 21.16 -1.74 2.31
C LEU A 163 20.24 -2.93 2.63
N THR A 164 19.15 -2.62 3.34
CA THR A 164 17.98 -3.48 3.46
C THR A 164 16.93 -3.00 2.48
N LEU A 165 16.46 -3.89 1.62
CA LEU A 165 15.34 -3.64 0.72
C LEU A 165 14.04 -4.01 1.41
N HIS A 166 13.08 -3.11 1.38
CA HIS A 166 11.74 -3.29 1.88
C HIS A 166 10.74 -3.24 0.73
N TRP A 167 9.77 -4.12 0.75
CA TRP A 167 8.60 -3.98 -0.11
C TRP A 167 7.31 -4.32 0.60
N ASP A 168 6.27 -3.58 0.25
CA ASP A 168 4.90 -3.81 0.74
C ASP A 168 3.89 -3.52 -0.37
N GLY A 169 2.84 -4.33 -0.43
CA GLY A 169 1.81 -4.24 -1.46
C GLY A 169 0.57 -3.52 -0.96
N LYS A 170 -0.13 -2.81 -1.85
CA LYS A 170 -1.48 -2.33 -1.57
C LYS A 170 -2.34 -2.30 -2.83
N ILE A 171 -3.51 -2.94 -2.74
CA ILE A 171 -4.54 -2.85 -3.77
C ILE A 171 -5.16 -1.45 -3.72
N VAL A 172 -5.03 -0.69 -4.80
CA VAL A 172 -5.64 0.64 -4.95
C VAL A 172 -6.44 0.73 -6.26
N PRO A 173 -7.46 1.60 -6.34
CA PRO A 173 -8.14 1.87 -7.60
C PRO A 173 -7.15 2.39 -8.66
N ASP A 174 -7.25 1.88 -9.89
CA ASP A 174 -6.47 2.39 -10.99
C ASP A 174 -6.89 3.83 -11.34
N LEU A 175 -5.97 4.60 -11.93
CA LEU A 175 -6.20 6.00 -12.31
C LEU A 175 -7.35 6.17 -13.31
N THR A 176 -7.71 5.11 -14.05
CA THR A 176 -8.82 5.05 -15.02
C THR A 176 -10.13 4.53 -14.42
N GLY A 177 -10.14 4.20 -13.12
CA GLY A 177 -11.34 4.05 -12.29
C GLY A 177 -12.14 2.75 -12.42
N LYS A 178 -11.70 1.77 -13.22
CA LYS A 178 -12.48 0.53 -13.45
C LYS A 178 -11.87 -0.73 -12.85
N GLU A 179 -10.57 -0.75 -12.58
CA GLU A 179 -9.86 -1.93 -12.10
C GLU A 179 -9.09 -1.61 -10.81
N ALA A 180 -9.01 -2.58 -9.91
CA ALA A 180 -8.12 -2.50 -8.75
C ALA A 180 -6.76 -3.07 -9.14
N VAL A 181 -5.69 -2.38 -8.74
CA VAL A 181 -4.31 -2.71 -9.14
C VAL A 181 -3.43 -2.75 -7.92
N ASP A 182 -2.47 -3.66 -7.93
CA ASP A 182 -1.47 -3.74 -6.86
C ASP A 182 -0.39 -2.69 -7.09
N ARG A 183 -0.13 -1.90 -6.05
CA ARG A 183 0.97 -0.96 -5.96
C ARG A 183 1.95 -1.47 -4.94
N ILE A 184 3.19 -1.69 -5.35
CA ILE A 184 4.25 -2.17 -4.46
C ILE A 184 5.09 -0.96 -4.08
N ALA A 185 5.11 -0.58 -2.81
CA ALA A 185 6.05 0.42 -2.32
C ALA A 185 7.43 -0.24 -2.18
N VAL A 186 8.45 0.31 -2.82
CA VAL A 186 9.83 -0.20 -2.75
C VAL A 186 10.67 0.81 -2.01
N VAL A 187 11.11 0.45 -0.81
CA VAL A 187 11.87 1.32 0.10
C VAL A 187 13.22 0.67 0.39
N ILE A 188 14.26 1.48 0.52
CA ILE A 188 15.55 1.03 1.04
C ILE A 188 15.84 1.71 2.36
N THR A 189 16.48 0.97 3.26
CA THR A 189 17.06 1.51 4.48
C THR A 189 18.51 1.09 4.64
N GLY A 190 19.31 1.95 5.22
CA GLY A 190 20.71 1.72 5.55
C GLY A 190 21.05 2.38 6.88
N LEU A 191 22.33 2.61 7.14
CA LEU A 191 22.78 3.29 8.35
C LEU A 191 22.35 4.77 8.37
N THR A 192 22.44 5.43 7.22
CA THR A 192 22.11 6.86 7.05
C THR A 192 21.02 7.07 6.00
N THR A 193 20.66 6.01 5.28
CA THR A 193 19.71 6.05 4.18
C THR A 193 18.33 5.58 4.63
N GLU A 194 17.31 6.38 4.33
CA GLU A 194 15.92 5.93 4.24
C GLU A 194 15.31 6.56 2.99
N LYS A 195 14.86 5.73 2.03
CA LYS A 195 14.34 6.26 0.77
C LYS A 195 13.31 5.36 0.13
N LEU A 196 12.17 5.95 -0.22
CA LEU A 196 11.22 5.39 -1.17
C LEU A 196 11.78 5.52 -2.59
N LEU A 197 12.06 4.39 -3.24
CA LEU A 197 12.62 4.36 -4.59
C LEU A 197 11.52 4.55 -5.64
N GLU A 198 10.47 3.74 -5.56
CA GLU A 198 9.35 3.76 -6.50
C GLU A 198 8.11 3.05 -5.93
N VAL A 199 6.96 3.29 -6.56
CA VAL A 199 5.69 2.59 -6.28
C VAL A 199 5.16 1.92 -7.56
N PRO A 200 5.86 0.89 -8.10
CA PRO A 200 5.45 0.22 -9.33
C PRO A 200 4.03 -0.36 -9.25
N LYS A 201 3.36 -0.36 -10.40
CA LYS A 201 2.05 -0.99 -10.60
C LYS A 201 2.25 -2.40 -11.14
N ILE A 202 1.66 -3.39 -10.49
CA ILE A 202 1.57 -4.76 -11.00
C ILE A 202 0.11 -5.14 -11.25
N LYS A 203 -0.13 -5.89 -12.34
CA LYS A 203 -1.49 -6.32 -12.72
C LYS A 203 -1.99 -7.50 -11.89
N GLN A 204 -1.06 -8.26 -11.31
CA GLN A 204 -1.33 -9.44 -10.51
C GLN A 204 -0.34 -9.47 -9.34
N GLY A 205 -0.82 -9.53 -8.11
CA GLY A 205 -0.02 -9.72 -6.90
C GLY A 205 0.56 -11.13 -6.75
N THR A 206 1.29 -11.61 -7.76
CA THR A 206 2.06 -12.87 -7.65
C THR A 206 3.48 -12.59 -7.18
N GLY A 207 4.13 -13.59 -6.57
CA GLY A 207 5.49 -13.44 -6.07
C GLY A 207 6.47 -13.12 -7.20
N LYS A 208 6.30 -13.77 -8.36
CA LYS A 208 7.08 -13.49 -9.57
C LYS A 208 6.92 -12.05 -10.07
N ALA A 209 5.68 -11.58 -10.26
CA ALA A 209 5.44 -10.22 -10.73
C ALA A 209 5.98 -9.17 -9.75
N THR A 210 5.92 -9.46 -8.44
CA THR A 210 6.49 -8.61 -7.39
C THR A 210 8.02 -8.58 -7.48
N ALA A 211 8.67 -9.75 -7.56
CA ALA A 211 10.12 -9.86 -7.68
C ALA A 211 10.65 -9.14 -8.94
N GLU A 212 10.03 -9.36 -10.09
CA GLU A 212 10.40 -8.69 -11.35
C GLU A 212 10.24 -7.17 -11.24
N ALA A 213 9.12 -6.68 -10.69
CA ALA A 213 8.91 -5.25 -10.53
C ALA A 213 9.92 -4.60 -9.58
N VAL A 214 10.21 -5.25 -8.45
CA VAL A 214 11.21 -4.78 -7.47
C VAL A 214 12.62 -4.79 -8.09
N PHE A 215 12.97 -5.84 -8.84
CA PHE A 215 14.26 -5.95 -9.50
C PHE A 215 14.48 -4.86 -10.56
N GLU A 216 13.47 -4.53 -11.35
CA GLU A 216 13.56 -3.43 -12.31
C GLU A 216 13.74 -2.07 -11.63
N VAL A 217 13.13 -1.86 -10.45
CA VAL A 217 13.41 -0.68 -9.63
C VAL A 217 14.87 -0.68 -9.17
N LEU A 218 15.38 -1.79 -8.63
CA LEU A 218 16.79 -1.87 -8.19
C LEU A 218 17.79 -1.63 -9.33
N LYS A 219 17.51 -2.15 -10.54
CA LYS A 219 18.32 -1.87 -11.73
C LYS A 219 18.30 -0.39 -12.10
N ALA A 220 17.12 0.24 -12.09
CA ALA A 220 16.97 1.64 -12.46
C ALA A 220 17.68 2.61 -11.48
N TRP A 221 17.99 2.13 -10.28
CA TRP A 221 18.75 2.85 -9.26
C TRP A 221 20.19 2.33 -9.10
N GLU A 222 20.59 1.31 -9.87
CA GLU A 222 21.92 0.69 -9.83
C GLU A 222 22.32 0.15 -8.44
N LEU A 223 21.34 -0.41 -7.70
CA LEU A 223 21.51 -0.83 -6.30
C LEU A 223 21.69 -2.33 -6.08
N GLY A 224 21.76 -3.12 -7.15
CA GLY A 224 21.71 -4.59 -7.05
C GLY A 224 22.73 -5.17 -6.07
N THR A 225 23.97 -4.66 -6.09
CA THR A 225 25.08 -5.20 -5.29
C THR A 225 25.10 -4.76 -3.83
N GLN A 226 24.40 -3.67 -3.47
CA GLN A 226 24.39 -3.11 -2.12
C GLN A 226 23.34 -3.78 -1.23
N ILE A 227 22.38 -4.50 -1.82
CA ILE A 227 21.31 -5.15 -1.06
C ILE A 227 21.88 -6.35 -0.32
N SER A 228 21.86 -6.32 1.01
CA SER A 228 22.32 -7.45 1.85
C SER A 228 21.19 -8.09 2.64
N ALA A 229 20.04 -7.41 2.74
CA ALA A 229 18.86 -7.94 3.42
C ALA A 229 17.56 -7.55 2.72
N PHE A 230 16.54 -8.37 2.91
CA PHE A 230 15.17 -8.15 2.47
C PHE A 230 14.24 -8.05 3.68
N SER A 231 13.31 -7.10 3.69
CA SER A 231 12.26 -6.97 4.68
C SER A 231 10.90 -6.94 4.01
N PHE A 232 10.07 -7.93 4.29
CA PHE A 232 8.80 -8.15 3.59
C PHE A 232 7.76 -8.77 4.53
N ASP A 233 6.48 -8.59 4.19
CA ASP A 233 5.39 -9.24 4.91
C ASP A 233 5.50 -10.77 4.85
N THR A 234 4.82 -11.48 5.76
CA THR A 234 4.93 -12.95 5.83
C THR A 234 3.93 -13.68 4.93
N THR A 235 3.38 -13.01 3.92
CA THR A 235 2.40 -13.66 3.03
C THR A 235 3.06 -14.75 2.20
N SER A 236 2.28 -15.74 1.77
CA SER A 236 2.76 -16.83 0.91
C SER A 236 3.31 -16.33 -0.43
N VAL A 237 2.78 -15.20 -0.92
CA VAL A 237 3.25 -14.51 -2.14
C VAL A 237 4.71 -14.07 -2.01
N ASN A 238 5.13 -13.63 -0.82
CA ASN A 238 6.50 -13.19 -0.57
C ASN A 238 7.41 -14.30 -0.03
N THR A 239 6.88 -15.17 0.84
CA THR A 239 7.64 -16.21 1.57
C THR A 239 7.66 -17.59 0.90
N GLY A 240 6.89 -17.79 -0.18
CA GLY A 240 6.77 -19.09 -0.85
C GLY A 240 8.11 -19.69 -1.25
N MET A 241 8.35 -20.96 -0.90
CA MET A 241 9.65 -21.63 -1.11
C MET A 241 10.11 -21.66 -2.58
N PHE A 242 9.20 -21.76 -3.54
CA PHE A 242 9.54 -21.87 -4.97
C PHE A 242 9.11 -20.66 -5.80
N ASN A 243 8.04 -19.97 -5.39
CA ASN A 243 7.44 -18.87 -6.15
C ASN A 243 7.30 -17.60 -5.31
N GLY A 244 7.90 -17.57 -4.12
CA GLY A 244 7.90 -16.40 -3.26
C GLY A 244 8.74 -15.29 -3.86
N ALA A 245 8.27 -14.05 -3.74
CA ALA A 245 8.98 -12.89 -4.26
C ALA A 245 10.42 -12.81 -3.74
N ALA A 246 10.65 -13.13 -2.46
CA ALA A 246 11.99 -13.06 -1.87
C ALA A 246 12.96 -14.06 -2.50
N VAL A 247 12.53 -15.31 -2.71
CA VAL A 247 13.36 -16.36 -3.33
C VAL A 247 13.69 -15.99 -4.77
N LEU A 248 12.67 -15.59 -5.55
CA LEU A 248 12.87 -15.22 -6.95
C LEU A 248 13.73 -13.96 -7.10
N LEU A 249 13.62 -13.00 -6.18
CA LEU A 249 14.44 -11.80 -6.20
C LEU A 249 15.90 -12.09 -5.82
N GLU A 250 16.16 -12.97 -4.86
CA GLU A 250 17.53 -13.42 -4.54
C GLU A 250 18.18 -14.09 -5.76
N GLU A 251 17.44 -14.95 -6.48
CA GLU A 251 17.90 -15.55 -7.74
C GLU A 251 18.23 -14.49 -8.81
N LEU A 252 17.42 -13.43 -8.91
CA LEU A 252 17.66 -12.32 -9.85
C LEU A 252 18.89 -11.48 -9.47
N LEU A 253 19.19 -11.33 -8.18
CA LEU A 253 20.35 -10.59 -7.68
C LEU A 253 21.67 -11.38 -7.77
N LEU A 254 21.60 -12.71 -7.88
CA LEU A 254 22.76 -13.60 -8.03
C LEU A 254 23.76 -13.56 -6.86
N HIS A 255 23.32 -13.18 -5.67
CA HIS A 255 24.10 -13.31 -4.44
C HIS A 255 23.18 -13.60 -3.25
N PRO A 256 23.72 -14.18 -2.16
CA PRO A 256 22.94 -14.45 -0.97
C PRO A 256 22.40 -13.17 -0.34
N VAL A 257 21.17 -13.24 0.19
CA VAL A 257 20.51 -12.12 0.88
C VAL A 257 19.88 -12.60 2.18
N LEU A 258 19.99 -11.80 3.25
CA LEU A 258 19.35 -12.11 4.52
C LEU A 258 17.85 -11.81 4.47
N PHE A 259 16.99 -12.81 4.70
CA PHE A 259 15.54 -12.60 4.76
C PHE A 259 15.08 -12.21 6.16
N LEU A 260 14.56 -11.00 6.29
CA LEU A 260 14.01 -10.42 7.50
C LEU A 260 12.48 -10.37 7.39
N ALA A 261 11.82 -11.46 7.78
CA ALA A 261 10.37 -11.47 7.90
C ALA A 261 9.89 -10.31 8.79
N CYS A 262 8.88 -9.55 8.32
CA CYS A 262 8.40 -8.37 9.02
C CYS A 262 7.86 -8.74 10.40
N ARG A 263 8.51 -8.21 11.45
CA ARG A 263 8.15 -8.47 12.84
C ARG A 263 6.75 -7.98 13.18
N HIS A 264 6.31 -6.88 12.55
CA HIS A 264 4.97 -6.36 12.74
C HIS A 264 3.92 -7.40 12.34
N HIS A 265 4.06 -8.00 11.16
CA HIS A 265 3.17 -9.07 10.70
C HIS A 265 3.23 -10.31 11.60
N ILE A 266 4.42 -10.69 12.08
CA ILE A 266 4.53 -11.82 13.03
C ILE A 266 3.76 -11.52 14.33
N MET A 267 3.86 -10.31 14.86
CA MET A 267 3.12 -9.91 16.06
C MET A 267 1.62 -9.87 15.81
N GLU A 268 1.17 -9.36 14.65
CA GLU A 268 -0.25 -9.40 14.25
C GLU A 268 -0.80 -10.83 14.23
N LEU A 269 -0.03 -11.81 13.76
CA LEU A 269 -0.47 -13.21 13.76
C LEU A 269 -0.63 -13.79 15.17
N ILE A 270 0.27 -13.43 16.09
CA ILE A 270 0.15 -13.83 17.50
C ILE A 270 -1.09 -13.21 18.11
N LEU A 271 -1.31 -11.90 17.87
CA LEU A 271 -2.50 -11.19 18.35
C LEU A 271 -3.78 -11.76 17.75
N GLU A 272 -3.79 -12.14 16.47
CA GLU A 272 -4.93 -12.81 15.84
C GLU A 272 -5.21 -14.18 16.48
N ALA A 273 -4.17 -14.95 16.81
CA ALA A 273 -4.35 -16.24 17.48
C ALA A 273 -4.96 -16.07 18.88
N VAL A 274 -4.48 -15.08 19.64
CA VAL A 274 -5.05 -14.73 20.96
C VAL A 274 -6.50 -14.28 20.82
N TYR A 275 -6.78 -13.35 19.90
CA TYR A 275 -8.14 -12.88 19.63
C TYR A 275 -9.07 -14.05 19.27
N THR A 276 -8.62 -14.93 18.38
CA THR A 276 -9.41 -16.09 17.92
C THR A 276 -9.70 -17.07 19.06
N ALA A 277 -8.75 -17.26 19.98
CA ALA A 277 -8.93 -18.10 21.16
C ALA A 277 -9.93 -17.50 22.16
N LEU A 278 -9.92 -16.18 22.34
CA LEU A 278 -10.75 -15.49 23.33
C LEU A 278 -12.17 -15.17 22.82
N LEU A 279 -12.29 -14.74 21.56
CA LEU A 279 -13.50 -14.14 21.00
C LEU A 279 -14.10 -14.94 19.84
N ASN A 280 -13.60 -16.15 19.62
CA ASN A 280 -13.92 -17.06 18.50
C ASN A 280 -13.46 -16.53 17.12
N PRO A 281 -13.22 -17.44 16.15
CA PRO A 281 -12.90 -17.03 14.78
C PRO A 281 -14.06 -16.25 14.16
N SER A 282 -13.76 -15.11 13.52
CA SER A 282 -14.72 -14.43 12.67
C SER A 282 -14.81 -15.13 11.31
N GLY A 283 -16.03 -15.42 10.85
CA GLY A 283 -16.27 -15.97 9.51
C GLY A 283 -16.08 -14.96 8.36
N GLY A 284 -15.69 -13.73 8.69
CA GLY A 284 -15.56 -12.64 7.75
C GLY A 284 -14.38 -11.71 8.07
N PRO A 285 -14.03 -10.85 7.11
CA PRO A 285 -12.91 -9.92 7.21
C PRO A 285 -13.17 -8.78 8.20
N ASP A 286 -14.44 -8.50 8.47
CA ASP A 286 -14.86 -7.51 9.45
C ASP A 286 -15.10 -8.22 10.78
N ILE A 287 -14.56 -7.66 11.86
CA ILE A 287 -14.96 -8.00 13.21
C ILE A 287 -16.31 -7.34 13.46
N ILE A 288 -17.38 -8.13 13.35
CA ILE A 288 -18.78 -7.67 13.42
C ILE A 288 -19.03 -6.87 14.71
N PHE A 289 -18.42 -7.28 15.82
CA PHE A 289 -18.52 -6.59 17.09
C PHE A 289 -18.04 -5.12 16.98
N PHE A 290 -16.82 -4.89 16.47
CA PHE A 290 -16.28 -3.55 16.28
C PHE A 290 -17.07 -2.75 15.24
N LYS A 291 -17.55 -3.39 14.16
CA LYS A 291 -18.40 -2.73 13.16
C LYS A 291 -19.69 -2.19 13.79
N ARG A 292 -20.35 -2.98 14.64
CA ARG A 292 -21.56 -2.54 15.37
C ARG A 292 -21.24 -1.40 16.33
N PHE A 293 -20.12 -1.52 17.06
CA PHE A 293 -19.68 -0.48 18.00
C PHE A 293 -19.40 0.84 17.27
N GLN A 294 -18.68 0.81 16.15
CA GLN A 294 -18.43 1.99 15.33
C GLN A 294 -19.74 2.62 14.82
N GLN A 295 -20.67 1.82 14.29
CA GLN A 295 -21.96 2.33 13.79
C GLN A 295 -22.81 2.99 14.87
N LYS A 296 -22.65 2.58 16.13
CA LYS A 296 -23.39 3.11 17.29
C LYS A 296 -22.62 4.17 18.06
N TRP A 297 -21.38 4.48 17.68
CA TRP A 297 -20.51 5.41 18.41
C TRP A 297 -21.17 6.77 18.69
N GLN A 298 -21.88 7.34 17.71
CA GLN A 298 -22.59 8.62 17.87
C GLN A 298 -23.72 8.60 18.92
N CYS A 299 -24.19 7.42 19.30
CA CYS A 299 -25.24 7.23 20.31
C CYS A 299 -24.67 6.85 21.69
N ILE A 300 -23.35 6.72 21.82
CA ILE A 300 -22.68 6.34 23.07
C ILE A 300 -22.18 7.63 23.74
N ASP A 301 -22.44 7.74 25.03
CA ASP A 301 -21.90 8.80 25.87
C ASP A 301 -20.55 8.33 26.45
N PRO A 302 -19.40 8.81 25.92
CA PRO A 302 -18.08 8.34 26.35
C PRO A 302 -17.74 8.75 27.79
N THR A 303 -18.52 9.65 28.41
CA THR A 303 -18.34 10.03 29.81
C THR A 303 -18.96 9.01 30.78
N LYS A 304 -19.87 8.16 30.29
CA LYS A 304 -20.55 7.14 31.09
C LYS A 304 -19.95 5.76 30.85
N PHE A 305 -18.91 5.45 31.61
CA PHE A 305 -18.24 4.15 31.58
C PHE A 305 -18.01 3.62 33.00
N ALA A 306 -17.82 2.30 33.10
CA ALA A 306 -17.28 1.64 34.28
C ALA A 306 -15.91 1.06 33.90
N ASN A 307 -14.99 1.03 34.85
CA ASN A 307 -13.71 0.35 34.66
C ASN A 307 -13.90 -1.17 34.83
N GLY A 308 -12.92 -1.96 34.37
CA GLY A 308 -12.94 -3.42 34.46
C GLY A 308 -12.90 -3.96 35.88
N LEU A 309 -12.50 -3.14 36.86
CA LEU A 309 -12.49 -3.53 38.27
C LEU A 309 -13.89 -3.61 38.89
N SER A 310 -14.95 -3.23 38.17
CA SER A 310 -16.32 -3.56 38.60
C SER A 310 -16.62 -5.06 38.52
N GLU A 311 -15.83 -5.84 37.77
CA GLU A 311 -16.03 -7.27 37.59
C GLU A 311 -15.10 -8.09 38.50
N GLN A 312 -15.69 -8.94 39.35
CA GLN A 312 -14.93 -9.76 40.31
C GLN A 312 -13.95 -10.72 39.63
N GLU A 313 -14.26 -11.19 38.42
CA GLU A 313 -13.37 -12.06 37.64
C GLU A 313 -12.10 -11.32 37.21
N THR A 314 -12.21 -10.05 36.77
CA THR A 314 -11.05 -9.21 36.42
C THR A 314 -10.15 -9.00 37.63
N ILE A 315 -10.73 -8.68 38.79
CA ILE A 315 -9.96 -8.53 40.05
C ILE A 315 -9.22 -9.84 40.38
N ARG A 316 -9.88 -10.99 40.26
CA ARG A 316 -9.25 -12.29 40.53
C ARG A 316 -8.16 -12.65 39.53
N ALA A 317 -8.34 -12.32 38.26
CA ALA A 317 -7.40 -12.65 37.20
C ALA A 317 -6.12 -11.81 37.26
N LEU A 318 -6.25 -10.51 37.56
CA LEU A 318 -5.12 -9.58 37.60
C LEU A 318 -4.51 -9.45 39.01
N GLY A 319 -5.31 -9.66 40.05
CA GLY A 319 -4.84 -9.70 41.43
C GLY A 319 -4.00 -8.48 41.81
N CYS A 320 -2.77 -8.73 42.25
CA CYS A 320 -1.81 -7.71 42.66
C CYS A 320 -1.05 -7.04 41.51
N GLU A 321 -1.22 -7.49 40.26
CA GLU A 321 -0.50 -6.93 39.10
C GLU A 321 -1.13 -5.63 38.57
N ILE A 322 -2.31 -5.24 39.06
CA ILE A 322 -3.05 -4.06 38.59
C ILE A 322 -2.19 -2.80 38.63
N ASP A 323 -1.59 -2.50 39.80
CA ASP A 323 -0.78 -1.29 39.99
C ASP A 323 0.50 -1.35 39.15
N GLU A 324 1.10 -2.55 39.00
CA GLU A 324 2.29 -2.76 38.18
C GLU A 324 2.00 -2.51 36.69
N ILE A 325 0.87 -3.00 36.18
CA ILE A 325 0.44 -2.80 34.79
C ILE A 325 0.12 -1.32 34.53
N ILE A 326 -0.56 -0.65 35.47
CA ILE A 326 -0.82 0.80 35.37
C ILE A 326 0.50 1.56 35.33
N GLN A 327 1.45 1.24 36.21
CA GLN A 327 2.74 1.90 36.26
C GLN A 327 3.53 1.68 34.97
N PHE A 328 3.59 0.42 34.49
CA PHE A 328 4.20 0.06 33.22
C PHE A 328 3.59 0.87 32.07
N ALA A 329 2.26 0.88 31.93
CA ALA A 329 1.59 1.58 30.85
C ALA A 329 1.82 3.10 30.92
N THR A 330 1.82 3.67 32.12
CA THR A 330 2.08 5.09 32.36
C THR A 330 3.51 5.46 31.97
N ASP A 331 4.48 4.62 32.29
CA ASP A 331 5.88 4.86 31.92
C ASP A 331 6.13 4.65 30.42
N GLN A 332 5.48 3.65 29.80
CA GLN A 332 5.52 3.48 28.34
C GLN A 332 4.89 4.66 27.59
N ILE A 333 3.82 5.27 28.11
CA ILE A 333 3.23 6.47 27.48
C ILE A 333 4.21 7.65 27.46
N LYS A 334 5.11 7.75 28.46
CA LYS A 334 6.14 8.79 28.50
C LYS A 334 7.25 8.55 27.47
N THR A 335 7.41 7.32 26.98
CA THR A 335 8.35 7.00 25.90
C THR A 335 7.72 7.28 24.54
N HIS A 336 8.55 7.38 23.50
CA HIS A 336 8.06 7.53 22.14
C HIS A 336 7.34 6.27 21.69
N GLN A 337 6.04 6.40 21.37
CA GLN A 337 5.26 5.34 20.73
C GLN A 337 5.33 5.51 19.21
N PRO A 338 5.71 4.47 18.45
CA PRO A 338 5.87 4.56 17.01
C PRO A 338 4.53 4.70 16.26
N ARG A 339 3.39 4.41 16.92
CA ARG A 339 2.05 4.52 16.36
C ARG A 339 1.05 5.01 17.41
N ASP A 340 0.05 5.76 16.96
CA ASP A 340 -1.00 6.31 17.82
C ASP A 340 -1.91 5.23 18.43
N ASP A 341 -2.11 4.10 17.74
CA ASP A 341 -2.90 2.97 18.26
C ASP A 341 -2.22 2.26 19.44
N TYR A 342 -0.89 2.29 19.52
CA TYR A 342 -0.15 1.78 20.68
C TYR A 342 -0.34 2.69 21.89
N TYR A 343 -0.29 4.01 21.67
CA TYR A 343 -0.63 4.99 22.70
C TYR A 343 -2.06 4.80 23.21
N GLU A 344 -3.01 4.58 22.29
CA GLU A 344 -4.41 4.33 22.62
C GLU A 344 -4.59 3.05 23.45
N LEU A 345 -3.94 1.94 23.07
CA LEU A 345 -3.97 0.68 23.82
C LEU A 345 -3.48 0.86 25.26
N LEU A 346 -2.35 1.55 25.46
CA LEU A 346 -1.82 1.82 26.80
C LEU A 346 -2.78 2.70 27.62
N SER A 347 -3.37 3.72 26.99
CA SER A 347 -4.33 4.61 27.64
C SER A 347 -5.60 3.86 28.05
N LEU A 348 -6.14 3.01 27.16
CA LEU A 348 -7.31 2.19 27.43
C LEU A 348 -7.03 1.14 28.52
N ALA A 349 -5.83 0.56 28.56
CA ALA A 349 -5.44 -0.36 29.63
C ALA A 349 -5.44 0.35 31.00
N ILE A 350 -4.87 1.56 31.09
CA ILE A 350 -4.90 2.36 32.32
C ILE A 350 -6.35 2.64 32.75
N ILE A 351 -7.21 3.10 31.83
CA ILE A 351 -8.62 3.41 32.12
C ILE A 351 -9.37 2.15 32.58
N PHE A 352 -9.18 1.03 31.89
CA PHE A 352 -9.81 -0.25 32.21
C PHE A 352 -9.42 -0.73 33.62
N LEU A 353 -8.18 -0.46 34.05
CA LEU A 353 -7.70 -0.78 35.40
C LEU A 353 -8.00 0.31 36.44
N GLY A 354 -8.79 1.32 36.09
CA GLY A 354 -9.22 2.37 37.02
C GLY A 354 -8.22 3.51 37.23
N GLY A 355 -7.12 3.54 36.48
CA GLY A 355 -6.18 4.66 36.46
C GLY A 355 -6.61 5.80 35.52
N VAL A 356 -5.84 6.89 35.52
CA VAL A 356 -6.07 8.05 34.64
C VAL A 356 -4.84 8.28 33.74
N PRO A 357 -4.97 8.21 32.41
CA PRO A 357 -3.86 8.46 31.49
C PRO A 357 -3.37 9.92 31.56
N PRO A 358 -2.13 10.23 31.09
CA PRO A 358 -1.57 11.59 31.15
C PRO A 358 -2.37 12.67 30.42
N LYS A 359 -3.09 12.31 29.35
CA LYS A 359 -3.98 13.24 28.62
C LYS A 359 -5.41 13.28 29.18
N GLY A 360 -5.65 12.65 30.33
CA GLY A 360 -6.98 12.42 30.87
C GLY A 360 -7.70 11.24 30.21
N ILE A 361 -8.96 11.05 30.59
CA ILE A 361 -9.81 9.97 30.07
C ILE A 361 -10.44 10.43 28.76
N ILE A 362 -9.93 9.90 27.65
CA ILE A 362 -10.41 10.21 26.31
C ILE A 362 -10.64 8.88 25.61
N PHE A 363 -11.85 8.68 25.08
CA PHE A 363 -12.16 7.56 24.20
C PHE A 363 -12.28 8.05 22.77
N MET A 364 -11.51 7.44 21.87
CA MET A 364 -11.54 7.78 20.45
C MET A 364 -12.65 7.00 19.75
N ALA A 365 -13.16 7.58 18.66
CA ALA A 365 -14.07 6.85 17.78
C ALA A 365 -13.37 5.61 17.20
N PRO A 366 -14.01 4.42 17.22
CA PRO A 366 -13.42 3.20 16.70
C PRO A 366 -12.97 3.37 15.23
N GLY A 367 -11.70 3.08 14.99
CA GLY A 367 -11.09 3.16 13.66
C GLY A 367 -11.36 1.91 12.81
N ALA A 368 -10.31 1.19 12.47
CA ALA A 368 -10.40 -0.03 11.67
C ALA A 368 -11.14 -1.15 12.44
N PHE A 369 -12.19 -1.71 11.84
CA PHE A 369 -12.94 -2.86 12.36
C PHE A 369 -12.68 -4.14 11.55
N ASN A 370 -11.87 -4.04 10.51
CA ASN A 370 -11.44 -5.15 9.68
C ASN A 370 -10.20 -5.81 10.30
N LYS A 371 -10.13 -7.14 10.22
CA LYS A 371 -8.86 -7.84 10.36
C LYS A 371 -7.91 -7.32 9.28
N ALA A 372 -6.63 -7.21 9.61
CA ALA A 372 -5.59 -7.04 8.61
C ALA A 372 -5.69 -8.25 7.65
N ARG A 373 -6.31 -8.07 6.47
CA ARG A 373 -6.49 -9.15 5.50
C ARG A 373 -5.16 -9.37 4.79
N TRP A 374 -4.27 -10.13 5.42
CA TRP A 374 -2.99 -10.46 4.77
C TRP A 374 -2.73 -11.94 4.65
N MET A 375 -3.52 -12.82 5.26
CA MET A 375 -3.47 -14.26 4.95
C MET A 375 -4.85 -14.89 5.08
N ASN A 376 -5.51 -15.13 3.93
CA ASN A 376 -6.48 -16.21 3.77
C ASN A 376 -6.13 -17.00 2.52
#